data_AF-A0AAJ0U7N8-F1
#
_entry.id   AF-A0AAJ0U7N8-F1
#
_cell.length_a   1.000
_cell.length_b   1.000
_cell.length_c   1.000
_cell.angle_alpha   90.00
_cell.angle_beta   90.00
_cell.angle_gamma   90.00
#
_symmetry.space_group_name_H-M   'P 1'
#
loop_
_entity.id
_entity.type
_entity.pdbx_description
1 polymer ?
#
loop_
_entity_poly.entity_id
_entity_poly.type
_entity_poly.pdbx_seq_one_letter_code
_entity_poly.pdbx_strand_id
1 'polypeptide(L)' 'MLVYAATLIRAGMTPAEACRAALIEPLTDDPETIEALRKIVDAGLG' A
#
# COMPACT_ATOMS: atom_id res chain seq x y z
N MET A 1 6.69 -1.93 -3.52
CA MET A 1 8.14 -1.92 -3.17
C MET A 1 8.30 -2.04 -1.66
N LEU A 2 8.69 -3.21 -1.12
CA LEU A 2 8.76 -3.46 0.33
C LEU A 2 9.74 -2.52 1.08
N VAL A 3 10.79 -2.06 0.40
CA VAL A 3 11.75 -1.07 0.94
C VAL A 3 11.09 0.30 1.17
N TYR A 4 10.16 0.70 0.29
CA TYR A 4 9.43 1.96 0.42
C TYR A 4 8.39 1.87 1.55
N ALA A 5 7.70 0.73 1.70
CA ALA A 5 6.83 0.47 2.85
C ALA A 5 7.62 0.59 4.16
N ALA A 6 8.79 -0.05 4.26
CA ALA A 6 9.64 0.03 5.45
C ALA A 6 10.14 1.46 5.74
N THR A 7 10.35 2.28 4.70
CA THR A 7 10.73 3.68 4.84
C THR A 7 9.60 4.53 5.42
N LEU A 8 8.36 4.31 4.95
CA LEU A 8 7.17 4.99 5.46
C LEU A 8 6.82 4.57 6.89
N ILE A 9 6.97 3.30 7.24
CA ILE A 9 6.83 2.82 8.63
C ILE A 9 7.85 3.51 9.54
N ARG A 10 9.11 3.61 9.10
CA ARG A 10 10.15 4.35 9.84
C ARG A 10 9.85 5.85 9.96
N ALA A 11 9.09 6.42 9.03
CA ALA A 11 8.65 7.82 9.07
C ALA A 11 7.43 8.05 9.99
N GLY A 12 6.88 6.99 10.59
CA GLY A 12 5.78 7.07 11.56
C GLY A 12 4.40 6.68 11.00
N MET A 13 4.30 6.23 9.75
CA MET A 13 3.04 5.66 9.24
C MET A 13 2.77 4.28 9.83
N THR A 14 1.49 3.94 9.99
CA THR A 14 1.14 2.58 10.38
C THR A 14 1.53 1.57 9.28
N PRO A 15 1.85 0.32 9.61
CA PRO A 15 2.20 -0.70 8.61
C PRO A 15 1.15 -0.86 7.49
N ALA A 16 -0.13 -0.72 7.84
CA ALA A 16 -1.22 -0.79 6.88
C ALA A 16 -1.20 0.39 5.89
N GLU A 17 -1.02 1.63 6.37
CA GLU A 17 -0.94 2.81 5.52
C GLU A 17 0.33 2.80 4.66
N ALA A 18 1.46 2.37 5.23
CA ALA A 18 2.74 2.32 4.55
C ALA A 18 2.76 1.27 3.43
N CYS A 19 2.17 0.09 3.68
CA CYS A 19 1.97 -0.92 2.64
C CYS A 19 1.04 -0.40 1.54
N ARG A 20 -0.04 0.32 1.88
CA ARG A 20 -0.93 0.94 0.89
C ARG A 20 -0.18 1.95 0.01
N ALA A 21 0.46 2.95 0.61
CA ALA A 21 1.20 3.97 -0.14
C ALA A 21 2.34 3.37 -0.98
N ALA A 22 2.96 2.28 -0.52
CA ALA A 22 4.05 1.63 -1.25
C ALA A 22 3.66 0.57 -2.28
N LEU A 23 2.37 0.21 -2.34
CA LEU A 23 1.83 -0.81 -3.25
C LEU A 23 0.75 -0.26 -4.19
N ILE A 24 0.06 0.82 -3.83
CA ILE A 24 -1.10 1.31 -4.57
C ILE A 24 -0.73 2.51 -5.44
N GLU A 25 -0.17 3.58 -4.85
CA GLU A 25 0.13 4.82 -5.59
C GLU A 25 1.13 4.67 -6.75
N PRO A 26 2.20 3.87 -6.67
CA PRO A 26 3.14 3.77 -7.78
C PRO A 26 2.71 2.77 -8.87
N LEU A 27 1.59 2.07 -8.72
CA LEU A 27 1.21 0.99 -9.65
C LEU A 27 0.28 1.46 -10.78
N THR A 28 -0.57 2.47 -10.56
CA THR A 28 -1.56 2.95 -11.55
C THR A 28 -2.27 4.23 -11.08
N ASP A 29 -2.62 5.12 -12.01
CA ASP A 29 -3.51 6.28 -11.75
C ASP A 29 -5.01 5.91 -11.88
N ASP A 30 -5.31 4.67 -12.29
CA ASP A 30 -6.69 4.22 -12.51
C ASP A 30 -7.42 3.91 -11.18
N PRO A 31 -8.52 4.64 -10.85
CA PRO A 31 -9.25 4.48 -9.60
C PRO A 31 -9.82 3.08 -9.39
N GLU A 32 -10.21 2.39 -10.47
CA GLU A 32 -10.81 1.06 -10.39
C GLU A 32 -9.76 0.00 -10.01
N THR A 33 -8.59 0.06 -10.64
CA THR A 33 -7.44 -0.80 -10.30
C THR A 33 -6.94 -0.54 -8.88
N ILE A 34 -6.93 0.72 -8.41
CA ILE A 34 -6.59 1.08 -7.03
C ILE A 34 -7.50 0.36 -6.02
N GLU A 35 -8.81 0.38 -6.24
CA GLU A 35 -9.76 -0.25 -5.31
C GLU A 35 -9.65 -1.78 -5.32
N ALA A 36 -9.36 -2.38 -6.48
CA ALA A 36 -9.10 -3.81 -6.57
C ALA A 36 -7.83 -4.22 -5.80
N LEU A 37 -6.74 -3.47 -5.94
CA LEU A 37 -5.48 -3.71 -5.21
C LEU A 37 -5.67 -3.52 -3.70
N ARG A 38 -6.47 -2.52 -3.29
CA ARG A 38 -6.78 -2.26 -1.88
C ARG A 38 -7.41 -3.47 -1.20
N LYS A 39 -8.37 -4.11 -1.88
CA LYS A 39 -9.03 -5.34 -1.41
C LYS A 39 -8.05 -6.51 -1.25
N ILE A 40 -7.08 -6.64 -2.15
CA ILE A 40 -6.06 -7.70 -2.09
C ILE A 40 -5.13 -7.49 -0.88
N VAL A 41 -4.70 -6.24 -0.65
CA VAL A 41 -3.84 -5.90 0.50
C VAL A 41 -4.58 -6.13 1.82
N ASP A 42 -5.83 -5.72 1.92
CA ASP A 42 -6.65 -5.95 3.12
C ASP A 42 -6.89 -7.44 3.37
N ALA A 43 -7.09 -8.24 2.32
CA ALA A 43 -7.22 -9.70 2.44
C ALA A 43 -5.92 -10.41 2.83
N GLY A 44 -4.76 -9.85 2.50
CA GLY A 44 -3.45 -10.43 2.84
C GLY A 44 -2.88 -10.00 4.19
N LEU A 45 -3.45 -8.96 4.82
CA LEU A 45 -3.06 -8.45 6.14
C LEU A 45 -4.04 -8.83 7.26
N GLY A 46 -5.17 -9.45 6.93
CA GLY A 46 -6.07 -10.12 7.88
C GLY A 46 -5.63 -11.53 8.19
#